data_AF-A0A1G1GCD3-F1
#
_entry.id   AF-A0A1G1GCD3-F1
#
_cell.length_a   1.000
_cell.length_b   1.000
_cell.length_c   1.000
_cell.angle_alpha   90.00
_cell.angle_beta   90.00
_cell.angle_gamma   90.00
#
_symmetry.space_group_name_H-M   'P 1'
#
loop_
_entity.id
_entity.type
_entity.pdbx_description
1 polymer ?
#
loop_
_entity_poly.entity_id
_entity_poly.type
_entity_poly.pdbx_seq_one_letter_code
_entity_poly.pdbx_strand_id
1 'polypeptide(L)'
;MKRQTFLVILVLLLSASFVSAAEFYYVQSIKAKVMWEPSFKSKVMTEVAKGYKFIALGKEGNWIKVKRDFEQGYISALLVATHPPFPKQGLIKAGDGEIKQGVRRRASTFTSAAAARGLTQEGRKRLSREEKADYYSLDRIDSFALKSGELERFVEESRI
;
A
#
# COMPACT_ATOMS: atom_id res chain seq x y z
N MET A 1 31.86 13.36 -51.29
CA MET A 1 30.43 13.20 -50.96
C MET A 1 30.13 12.12 -49.92
N LYS A 2 30.85 10.99 -49.88
CA LYS A 2 30.59 9.86 -48.94
C LYS A 2 30.82 10.15 -47.44
N ARG A 3 31.69 11.11 -47.11
CA ARG A 3 32.03 11.48 -45.71
C ARG A 3 30.99 12.40 -45.07
N GLN A 4 30.28 13.19 -45.88
CA GLN A 4 29.15 14.04 -45.46
C GLN A 4 27.90 13.21 -45.19
N THR A 5 27.60 12.22 -46.04
CA THR A 5 26.50 11.27 -45.82
C THR A 5 26.71 10.39 -44.59
N PHE A 6 27.97 10.02 -44.28
CA PHE A 6 28.31 9.28 -43.06
C PHE A 6 28.07 10.10 -41.78
N LEU A 7 28.38 11.41 -41.83
CA LEU A 7 28.15 12.34 -40.71
C LEU A 7 26.66 12.58 -40.46
N VAL A 8 25.85 12.69 -41.53
CA VAL A 8 24.39 12.84 -41.41
C VAL A 8 23.75 11.57 -40.84
N ILE A 9 24.19 10.38 -41.23
CA ILE A 9 23.70 9.10 -40.68
C ILE A 9 24.11 8.93 -39.21
N LEU A 10 25.31 9.38 -38.83
CA LEU A 10 25.79 9.34 -37.44
C LEU A 10 24.99 10.29 -36.52
N VAL A 11 24.63 11.48 -37.01
CA VAL A 11 23.78 12.43 -36.27
C VAL A 11 22.33 11.92 -36.17
N LEU A 12 21.82 11.27 -37.22
CA LEU A 12 20.49 10.65 -37.20
C LEU A 12 20.42 9.48 -36.21
N LEU A 13 21.47 8.64 -36.12
CA LEU A 13 21.53 7.55 -35.15
C LEU A 13 21.67 8.03 -33.69
N LEU A 14 22.32 9.17 -33.46
CA LEU A 14 22.45 9.74 -32.11
C LEU A 14 21.13 10.32 -31.57
N SER A 15 20.18 10.63 -32.45
CA SER A 15 18.88 11.21 -32.08
C SER A 15 17.83 10.18 -31.61
N ALA A 16 18.13 8.88 -31.72
CA ALA A 16 17.12 7.82 -31.58
C ALA A 16 16.86 7.30 -30.15
N SER A 17 17.49 7.84 -29.11
CA SER A 17 17.52 7.15 -27.80
C SER A 17 17.16 8.00 -26.60
N PHE A 18 15.89 8.41 -26.47
CA PHE A 18 15.27 8.65 -25.17
C PHE A 18 13.77 8.29 -25.21
N VAL A 19 13.46 7.01 -25.42
CA VAL A 19 12.14 6.47 -25.10
C VAL A 19 12.13 6.15 -23.61
N SER A 20 11.69 7.09 -22.78
CA SER A 20 11.45 6.84 -21.36
C SER A 20 10.07 6.19 -21.19
N ALA A 21 10.02 4.99 -20.63
CA ALA A 21 8.76 4.34 -20.30
C ALA A 21 8.04 5.13 -19.21
N ALA A 22 6.76 5.44 -19.42
CA ALA A 22 5.94 6.14 -18.44
C ALA A 22 5.65 5.21 -17.25
N GLU A 23 6.39 5.40 -16.17
CA GLU A 23 6.14 4.71 -14.90
C GLU A 23 5.00 5.41 -14.13
N PHE A 24 4.18 4.63 -13.42
CA PHE A 24 3.08 5.18 -12.63
C PHE A 24 3.33 5.02 -11.15
N TYR A 25 3.00 6.06 -10.38
CA TYR A 25 3.07 6.06 -8.93
C TYR A 25 1.72 6.45 -8.33
N TYR A 26 1.36 5.82 -7.22
CA TYR A 26 0.13 6.04 -6.47
C TYR A 26 0.45 6.57 -5.08
N VAL A 27 -0.29 7.58 -4.64
CA VAL A 27 -0.15 8.14 -3.29
C VAL A 27 -0.64 7.14 -2.24
N GLN A 28 0.20 6.84 -1.25
CA GLN A 28 -0.11 5.91 -0.16
C GLN A 28 -0.55 6.62 1.14
N SER A 29 -0.07 7.84 1.37
CA SER A 29 -0.46 8.64 2.53
C SER A 29 -1.86 9.23 2.37
N ILE A 30 -2.52 9.58 3.48
CA ILE A 30 -3.87 10.21 3.49
C ILE A 30 -3.84 11.51 2.68
N LYS A 31 -2.83 12.34 2.93
CA LYS A 31 -2.50 13.54 2.18
C LYS A 31 -1.00 13.52 1.84
N ALA A 32 -0.65 13.88 0.62
CA ALA A 32 0.72 14.07 0.17
C ALA A 32 0.89 15.46 -0.42
N LYS A 33 2.03 16.08 -0.13
CA LYS A 33 2.40 17.39 -0.67
C LYS A 33 3.22 17.19 -1.94
N VAL A 34 2.79 17.82 -3.02
CA VAL A 34 3.61 18.00 -4.22
C VAL A 34 4.31 19.35 -4.09
N MET A 35 5.61 19.36 -4.33
CA MET A 35 6.50 20.49 -4.10
C MET A 35 7.07 21.00 -5.42
N TRP A 36 7.46 22.27 -5.47
CA TRP A 36 8.08 22.86 -6.65
C TRP A 36 9.52 22.36 -6.89
N GLU A 37 10.23 22.02 -5.81
CA GLU A 37 11.61 21.53 -5.86
C GLU A 37 11.74 20.23 -5.04
N PRO A 38 12.77 19.40 -5.28
CA PRO A 38 13.06 18.19 -4.51
C PRO A 38 13.64 18.52 -3.11
N SER A 39 12.93 19.33 -2.34
CA SER A 39 13.33 19.78 -1.00
C SER A 39 12.11 20.00 -0.11
N PHE A 40 12.18 19.52 1.14
CA PHE A 40 11.14 19.73 2.15
C PHE A 40 10.97 21.20 2.59
N LYS A 41 11.96 22.06 2.30
CA LYS A 41 11.88 23.50 2.56
C LYS A 41 11.26 24.29 1.42
N SER A 42 11.03 23.64 0.27
CA SER A 42 10.48 24.33 -0.90
C SER A 42 8.98 24.61 -0.75
N LYS A 43 8.46 25.49 -1.62
CA LYS A 43 7.05 25.84 -1.61
C LYS A 43 6.19 24.63 -1.99
N VAL A 44 5.14 24.40 -1.23
CA VAL A 44 4.11 23.40 -1.57
C VAL A 44 3.31 23.91 -2.76
N MET A 45 3.27 23.13 -3.84
CA MET A 45 2.49 23.40 -5.03
C MET A 45 1.03 23.02 -4.82
N THR A 46 0.79 21.80 -4.33
CA THR A 46 -0.56 21.30 -4.04
C THR A 46 -0.51 20.17 -3.01
N GLU A 47 -1.63 19.91 -2.37
CA GLU A 47 -1.86 18.68 -1.60
C GLU A 47 -2.75 17.73 -2.40
N VAL A 48 -2.48 16.43 -2.30
CA VAL A 48 -3.16 15.38 -3.05
C VAL A 48 -3.55 14.24 -2.12
N ALA A 49 -4.74 13.69 -2.31
CA ALA A 49 -5.28 12.63 -1.48
C ALA A 49 -4.70 11.24 -1.82
N LYS A 50 -4.84 10.30 -0.88
CA LYS A 50 -4.51 8.89 -1.05
C LYS A 50 -5.13 8.30 -2.32
N GLY A 51 -4.36 7.47 -3.03
CA GLY A 51 -4.80 6.75 -4.22
C GLY A 51 -4.68 7.53 -5.53
N TYR A 52 -4.34 8.81 -5.48
CA TYR A 52 -4.11 9.58 -6.69
C TYR A 52 -2.95 9.00 -7.50
N LYS A 53 -3.12 8.93 -8.83
CA LYS A 53 -2.18 8.35 -9.77
C LYS A 53 -1.39 9.44 -10.49
N PHE A 54 -0.07 9.32 -10.47
CA PHE A 54 0.86 10.20 -11.18
C PHE A 54 1.61 9.45 -12.28
N ILE A 55 1.99 10.20 -13.31
CA ILE A 55 2.96 9.78 -14.31
C ILE A 55 4.33 10.26 -13.84
N ALA A 56 5.26 9.34 -13.63
CA ALA A 56 6.65 9.64 -13.31
C ALA A 56 7.38 10.08 -14.59
N LEU A 57 8.03 11.24 -14.50
CA LEU A 57 8.96 11.73 -15.52
C LEU A 57 10.40 11.30 -15.21
N GLY A 58 10.69 10.98 -13.96
CA GLY A 58 12.00 10.54 -13.50
C GLY A 58 12.10 10.54 -11.97
N LYS A 59 13.23 10.06 -11.48
CA LYS A 59 13.56 10.02 -10.05
C LYS A 59 14.85 10.78 -9.81
N GLU A 60 14.80 11.71 -8.86
CA GLU A 60 15.94 12.51 -8.41
C GLU A 60 16.17 12.21 -6.92
N GLY A 61 17.03 11.23 -6.62
CA GLY A 61 17.28 10.76 -5.25
C GLY A 61 16.03 10.21 -4.57
N ASN A 62 15.61 10.83 -3.47
CA ASN A 62 14.39 10.46 -2.72
C ASN A 62 13.12 11.17 -3.21
N TRP A 63 13.19 11.81 -4.39
CA TRP A 63 12.08 12.54 -4.99
C TRP A 63 11.71 11.92 -6.33
N ILE A 64 10.42 11.88 -6.59
CA ILE A 64 9.86 11.47 -7.87
C ILE A 64 9.33 12.71 -8.55
N LYS A 65 9.83 12.97 -9.76
CA LYS A 65 9.34 14.02 -10.61
C LYS A 65 8.07 13.53 -11.28
N VAL A 66 6.96 14.19 -10.97
CA VAL A 66 5.63 13.81 -11.44
C VAL A 66 5.06 14.90 -12.33
N LYS A 67 4.36 14.49 -13.39
CA LYS A 67 3.59 15.40 -14.22
C LYS A 67 2.15 15.46 -13.72
N ARG A 68 1.65 16.68 -13.54
CA ARG A 68 0.23 16.94 -13.29
C ARG A 68 -0.25 17.97 -14.31
N ASP A 69 -1.13 17.55 -15.21
CA ASP A 69 -1.67 18.38 -16.29
C ASP A 69 -0.56 19.07 -17.11
N PHE A 70 -0.37 20.38 -16.90
CA PHE A 70 0.65 21.20 -17.56
C PHE A 70 1.88 21.50 -16.70
N GLU A 71 1.86 21.19 -15.40
CA GLU A 71 2.94 21.51 -14.47
C GLU A 71 3.70 20.25 -14.03
N GLN A 72 4.98 20.43 -13.73
CA GLN A 72 5.85 19.40 -13.19
C GLN A 72 6.12 19.70 -11.72
N GLY A 73 6.00 18.68 -10.88
CA GLY A 73 6.25 18.80 -9.45
C GLY A 73 7.06 17.64 -8.93
N TYR A 74 7.46 17.75 -7.68
CA TYR A 74 8.25 16.75 -6.97
C TYR A 74 7.44 16.20 -5.80
N ILE A 75 7.38 14.88 -5.68
CA ILE A 75 6.77 14.18 -4.55
C ILE A 75 7.81 13.29 -3.89
N SER A 76 7.78 13.20 -2.56
CA SER A 76 8.69 12.30 -1.85
C SER A 76 8.39 10.84 -2.20
N ALA A 77 9.43 10.09 -2.56
CA ALA A 77 9.34 8.67 -2.88
C ALA A 77 8.79 7.83 -1.72
N LEU A 78 8.88 8.33 -0.48
CA LEU A 78 8.36 7.66 0.72
C LEU A 78 6.82 7.66 0.80
N LEU A 79 6.16 8.56 0.08
CA LEU A 79 4.71 8.74 0.14
C LEU A 79 3.97 8.04 -1.00
N VAL A 80 4.71 7.41 -1.91
CA VAL A 80 4.17 6.84 -3.15
C VAL A 80 4.65 5.39 -3.36
N ALA A 81 3.86 4.62 -4.09
CA ALA A 81 4.22 3.25 -4.49
C ALA A 81 3.76 2.98 -5.93
N THR A 82 4.34 1.97 -6.56
CA THR A 82 4.01 1.57 -7.95
C THR A 82 2.68 0.82 -8.05
N HIS A 83 2.11 0.37 -6.92
CA HIS A 83 0.79 -0.24 -6.85
C HIS A 83 -0.22 0.70 -6.16
N PRO A 84 -1.52 0.59 -6.49
CA PRO A 84 -2.55 1.35 -5.80
C PRO A 84 -2.61 0.95 -4.31
N PRO A 85 -3.11 1.84 -3.43
CA PRO A 85 -3.38 1.47 -2.05
C PRO A 85 -4.47 0.40 -1.99
N PHE A 86 -4.34 -0.53 -1.05
CA PHE A 86 -5.39 -1.53 -0.82
C PHE A 86 -6.71 -0.85 -0.42
N PRO A 87 -7.85 -1.32 -0.96
CA PRO A 87 -9.15 -0.85 -0.51
C PRO A 87 -9.31 -1.17 0.99
N LYS A 88 -10.08 -0.34 1.71
CA LYS A 88 -10.43 -0.61 3.10
C LYS A 88 -11.31 -1.87 3.12
N GLN A 89 -10.69 -3.03 3.32
CA GLN A 89 -11.41 -4.28 3.53
C GLN A 89 -11.96 -4.22 4.96
N GLY A 90 -13.26 -3.93 5.11
CA GLY A 90 -13.94 -4.25 6.36
C GLY A 90 -13.85 -5.75 6.55
N LEU A 91 -13.31 -6.21 7.69
CA LEU A 91 -13.27 -7.64 8.05
C LEU A 91 -14.67 -8.26 8.14
N ILE A 92 -15.71 -7.43 8.12
CA ILE A 92 -17.11 -7.82 7.98
C ILE A 92 -17.63 -7.16 6.71
N LYS A 93 -17.63 -7.89 5.59
CA LYS A 93 -18.57 -7.60 4.50
C LYS A 93 -19.95 -7.77 5.12
N ALA A 94 -20.68 -6.66 5.29
CA ALA A 94 -22.05 -6.65 5.82
C ALA A 94 -23.08 -7.46 4.99
N GLY A 95 -22.64 -8.24 4.00
CA GLY A 95 -23.45 -9.08 3.14
C GLY A 95 -23.00 -10.55 3.06
N ASP A 96 -21.94 -10.97 3.76
CA ASP A 96 -21.67 -12.40 3.91
C ASP A 96 -22.58 -12.89 5.05
N GLY A 97 -23.73 -13.41 4.63
CA GLY A 97 -24.86 -13.74 5.47
C GLY A 97 -24.48 -14.49 6.73
N GLU A 98 -25.22 -14.18 7.80
CA GLU A 98 -25.59 -15.07 8.88
C GLU A 98 -24.73 -16.33 8.91
N ILE A 99 -23.62 -16.30 9.67
CA ILE A 99 -22.86 -17.50 9.95
C ILE A 99 -23.85 -18.46 10.58
N LYS A 100 -24.42 -19.36 9.77
CA LYS A 100 -25.26 -20.44 10.25
C LYS A 100 -24.37 -21.27 11.15
N GLN A 101 -24.53 -21.03 12.43
CA GLN A 101 -24.00 -21.76 13.57
C GLN A 101 -24.42 -23.23 13.38
N GLY A 102 -23.70 -23.99 12.57
CA GLY A 102 -24.26 -25.27 12.12
C GLY A 102 -23.42 -26.15 11.22
N VAL A 103 -22.29 -25.72 10.67
CA VAL A 103 -21.40 -26.65 9.96
C VAL A 103 -20.45 -27.28 10.97
N ARG A 104 -20.92 -28.32 11.66
CA ARG A 104 -20.06 -29.27 12.39
C ARG A 104 -19.10 -29.89 11.37
N ARG A 105 -17.94 -29.27 11.17
CA ARG A 105 -16.80 -29.92 10.51
C ARG A 105 -16.48 -31.15 11.37
N ARG A 106 -16.72 -32.36 10.83
CA ARG A 106 -16.39 -33.60 11.53
C ARG A 106 -14.90 -33.57 11.87
N ALA A 107 -14.58 -33.39 13.14
CA ALA A 107 -13.23 -33.33 13.68
C ALA A 107 -12.49 -34.68 13.65
N SER A 108 -12.96 -35.67 12.88
CA SER A 108 -12.52 -37.06 13.01
C SER A 108 -11.52 -37.53 11.95
N THR A 109 -11.16 -36.73 10.95
CA THR A 109 -10.10 -37.11 9.99
C THR A 109 -8.72 -36.56 10.35
N PHE A 110 -8.60 -35.68 11.35
CA PHE A 110 -7.31 -35.11 11.77
C PHE A 110 -6.63 -35.90 12.92
N THR A 111 -7.33 -36.87 13.51
CA THR A 111 -6.90 -37.50 14.76
C THR A 111 -5.71 -38.44 14.59
N SER A 112 -5.53 -39.07 13.41
CA SER A 112 -4.48 -40.08 13.23
C SER A 112 -3.08 -39.46 13.05
N ALA A 113 -2.96 -38.42 12.24
CA ALA A 113 -1.67 -37.76 11.97
C ALA A 113 -1.21 -36.85 13.12
N ALA A 114 -2.16 -36.20 13.81
CA ALA A 114 -1.88 -35.35 14.97
C ALA A 114 -1.48 -36.16 16.21
N ALA A 115 -2.08 -37.34 16.42
CA ALA A 115 -1.71 -38.24 17.52
C ALA A 115 -0.29 -38.78 17.38
N ALA A 116 0.15 -39.13 16.16
CA ALA A 116 1.52 -39.58 15.88
C ALA A 116 2.59 -38.50 16.17
N ARG A 117 2.20 -37.21 16.19
CA ARG A 117 3.05 -36.07 16.56
C ARG A 117 2.87 -35.60 18.02
N GLY A 118 2.14 -36.36 18.85
CA GLY A 118 1.92 -36.01 20.26
C GLY A 118 0.91 -34.89 20.53
N LEU A 119 0.13 -34.47 19.52
CA LEU A 119 -0.89 -33.43 19.65
C LEU A 119 -2.24 -33.99 20.15
N THR A 120 -2.21 -34.75 21.25
CA THR A 120 -3.40 -35.36 21.87
C THR A 120 -4.23 -34.32 22.63
N GLN A 121 -5.51 -34.62 22.90
CA GLN A 121 -6.37 -33.73 23.69
C GLN A 121 -5.85 -33.49 25.12
N GLU A 122 -5.13 -34.45 25.70
CA GLU A 122 -4.43 -34.32 26.99
C GLU A 122 -3.37 -33.21 26.97
N GLY A 123 -2.52 -33.15 25.94
CA GLY A 123 -1.49 -32.12 25.78
C GLY A 123 -2.09 -30.72 25.58
N ARG A 124 -3.22 -30.65 24.86
CA ARG A 124 -4.01 -29.42 24.71
C ARG A 124 -4.66 -28.96 26.02
N LYS A 125 -5.12 -29.88 26.88
CA LYS A 125 -5.70 -29.54 28.20
C LYS A 125 -4.69 -28.93 29.16
N ARG A 126 -3.41 -29.32 29.07
CA ARG A 126 -2.33 -28.73 29.86
C ARG A 126 -1.98 -27.31 29.39
N LEU A 127 -1.81 -27.11 28.07
CA LEU A 127 -1.55 -25.78 27.50
C LEU A 127 -2.73 -24.81 27.70
N SER A 128 -3.97 -25.28 27.53
CA SER A 128 -5.19 -24.47 27.64
C SER A 128 -5.55 -24.02 29.06
N ARG A 129 -5.01 -24.66 30.12
CA ARG A 129 -5.20 -24.18 31.50
C ARG A 129 -4.33 -22.97 31.81
N GLU A 130 -3.14 -22.92 31.23
CA GLU A 130 -2.16 -21.84 31.40
C GLU A 130 -2.47 -20.66 30.45
N GLU A 131 -2.86 -20.94 29.21
CA GLU A 131 -3.23 -19.95 28.19
C GLU A 131 -4.77 -19.83 28.08
N LYS A 132 -5.39 -19.10 29.01
CA LYS A 132 -6.78 -18.67 28.81
C LYS A 132 -6.81 -17.67 27.67
N ALA A 133 -7.42 -18.04 26.54
CA ALA A 133 -7.66 -17.10 25.45
C ALA A 133 -8.49 -15.91 25.96
N ASP A 134 -7.93 -14.69 25.84
CA ASP A 134 -8.58 -13.46 26.27
C ASP A 134 -9.57 -12.99 25.19
N TYR A 135 -10.73 -13.63 25.17
CA TYR A 135 -11.82 -13.29 24.26
C TYR A 135 -12.33 -11.86 24.44
N TYR A 136 -12.18 -11.27 25.63
CA TYR A 136 -12.59 -9.89 25.89
C TYR A 136 -11.69 -8.89 25.16
N SER A 137 -10.38 -9.14 25.13
CA SER A 137 -9.46 -8.32 24.35
C SER A 137 -9.67 -8.50 22.84
N LEU A 138 -10.03 -9.70 22.38
CA LEU A 138 -10.39 -9.93 20.97
C LEU A 138 -11.64 -9.15 20.56
N ASP A 139 -12.71 -9.20 21.36
CA ASP A 139 -13.96 -8.48 21.09
C ASP A 139 -13.76 -6.96 21.04
N ARG A 140 -12.89 -6.42 21.91
CA ARG A 140 -12.50 -4.99 21.86
C ARG A 140 -11.72 -4.62 20.60
N ILE A 141 -10.87 -5.51 20.10
CA ILE A 141 -10.13 -5.29 18.85
C ILE A 141 -11.09 -5.37 17.65
N ASP A 142 -12.00 -6.34 17.64
CA ASP A 142 -12.96 -6.56 16.55
C ASP A 142 -14.03 -5.47 16.46
N SER A 143 -14.48 -4.94 17.60
CA SER A 143 -15.45 -3.84 17.67
C SER A 143 -14.86 -2.48 17.28
N PHE A 144 -13.54 -2.34 17.22
CA PHE A 144 -12.89 -1.09 16.86
C PHE A 144 -12.97 -0.84 15.35
N ALA A 145 -14.03 -0.16 14.93
CA ALA A 145 -14.21 0.30 13.56
C ALA A 145 -13.69 1.74 13.38
N LEU A 146 -12.56 1.90 12.68
CA LEU A 146 -12.03 3.22 12.31
C LEU A 146 -12.99 3.96 11.36
N LYS A 147 -13.62 5.03 11.86
CA LYS A 147 -14.44 5.93 11.02
C LYS A 147 -13.53 6.87 10.23
N SER A 148 -13.88 7.14 8.97
CA SER A 148 -13.09 8.04 8.09
C SER A 148 -12.88 9.44 8.67
N GLY A 149 -13.91 10.03 9.29
CA GLY A 149 -13.83 11.36 9.88
C GLY A 149 -13.03 11.45 11.19
N GLU A 150 -12.70 10.33 11.82
CA GLU A 150 -11.81 10.31 12.99
C GLU A 150 -10.34 10.42 12.58
N LEU A 151 -9.97 9.73 11.49
CA LEU A 151 -8.62 9.81 10.91
C LEU A 151 -8.28 11.22 10.43
N GLU A 152 -9.25 11.93 9.83
CA GLU A 152 -9.04 13.31 9.38
C GLU A 152 -8.78 14.26 10.55
N ARG A 153 -9.57 14.14 11.64
CA ARG A 153 -9.38 14.92 12.86
C ARG A 153 -8.04 14.64 13.52
N PHE A 154 -7.63 13.37 13.60
CA PHE A 154 -6.32 13.00 14.13
C PHE A 154 -5.17 13.66 13.36
N VAL A 155 -5.25 13.65 12.03
CA VAL A 155 -4.23 14.30 11.18
C VAL A 155 -4.19 15.81 11.43
N GLU A 156 -5.35 16.44 11.60
CA GLU A 156 -5.45 17.88 11.88
C GLU A 156 -4.92 18.25 13.26
N GLU A 157 -5.27 17.47 14.28
CA GLU A 157 -4.83 17.67 15.67
C GLU A 157 -3.32 17.42 15.86
N SER A 158 -2.74 16.49 15.09
CA SER A 158 -1.30 16.25 15.10
C SER A 158 -0.46 17.35 14.42
N ARG A 159 -1.09 18.38 13.82
CA ARG A 159 -0.41 19.44 13.06
C ARG A 159 0.12 20.59 13.94
N ILE A 160 0.37 20.34 15.22
CA ILE A 160 0.89 21.30 16.21
C ILE A 160 2.42 21.38 16.12
#